data_AF-A0A2S2PKD2-F1
#
_entry.id   AF-A0A2S2PKD2-F1
#
_cell.length_a   1.000
_cell.length_b   1.000
_cell.length_c   1.000
_cell.angle_alpha   90.00
_cell.angle_beta   90.00
_cell.angle_gamma   90.00
#
_symmetry.space_group_name_H-M   'P 1'
#
loop_
_entity.id
_entity.type
_entity.pdbx_description
1 polymer ?
#
loop_
_entity_poly.entity_id
_entity_poly.type
_entity_poly.pdbx_seq_one_letter_code
_entity_poly.pdbx_strand_id
1 'polypeptide(L)'
;FEKAIIANAKQNVTLDVLSYHASASLEDAQKLRALQVPSAVTYNLYDFSFDDIYMSDDDTLLASIRMFMDMDLVEPFHIDYQVLCRWLLSVKKNYRSVTYHNWRHAFNVAQMMFSIITATRWWQVFGDLECLALIIACLCHDLDHRGTNNSFQIKVSSPLAQLYSTSTMEHHHFDQCLMILNSQVCD
;
A
#
# COMPACT_ATOMS: atom_id res chain seq x y z
N PHE A 1 -32.86 6.07 15.08
CA PHE A 1 -31.83 7.11 15.17
C PHE A 1 -30.77 6.76 16.21
N GLU A 2 -31.12 6.60 17.50
CA GLU A 2 -30.19 6.21 18.57
C GLU A 2 -29.44 4.89 18.31
N LYS A 3 -30.11 3.84 17.84
CA LYS A 3 -29.46 2.57 17.45
C LYS A 3 -28.42 2.74 16.35
N ALA A 4 -28.64 3.66 15.41
CA ALA A 4 -27.69 3.96 14.34
C ALA A 4 -26.47 4.73 14.85
N ILE A 5 -26.66 5.67 15.78
CA ILE A 5 -25.56 6.39 16.45
C ILE A 5 -24.69 5.41 17.24
N ILE A 6 -25.30 4.52 18.03
CA ILE A 6 -24.56 3.51 18.81
C ILE A 6 -23.81 2.53 17.88
N ALA A 7 -24.44 2.13 16.77
CA ALA A 7 -23.78 1.27 15.78
C ALA A 7 -22.56 1.95 15.15
N ASN A 8 -22.69 3.23 14.77
CA ASN A 8 -21.59 4.02 14.21
C ASN A 8 -20.46 4.21 15.24
N ALA A 9 -20.78 4.53 16.49
CA ALA A 9 -19.79 4.64 17.55
C ALA A 9 -19.02 3.33 17.79
N LYS A 10 -19.72 2.18 17.78
CA LYS A 10 -19.08 0.85 17.88
C LYS A 10 -18.18 0.56 16.67
N GLN A 11 -18.61 0.94 15.48
CA GLN A 11 -17.83 0.80 14.26
C GLN A 11 -16.54 1.63 14.33
N ASN A 12 -16.60 2.89 14.77
CA ASN A 12 -15.42 3.74 14.91
C ASN A 12 -14.41 3.15 15.89
N VAL A 13 -14.86 2.71 17.08
CA VAL A 13 -13.97 2.06 18.05
C VAL A 13 -13.36 0.77 17.47
N THR A 14 -14.13 0.01 16.69
CA THR A 14 -13.62 -1.21 16.04
C THR A 14 -12.55 -0.86 15.00
N LEU A 15 -12.77 0.18 14.18
CA LEU A 15 -11.81 0.65 13.19
C LEU A 15 -10.54 1.19 13.84
N ASP A 16 -10.64 1.90 14.97
CA ASP A 16 -9.48 2.39 15.73
C ASP A 16 -8.62 1.24 16.28
N VAL A 17 -9.27 0.19 16.82
CA VAL A 17 -8.55 -1.00 17.29
C VAL A 17 -7.91 -1.75 16.12
N LEU A 18 -8.63 -1.89 15.00
CA LEU A 18 -8.12 -2.54 13.81
C LEU A 18 -6.95 -1.76 13.20
N SER A 19 -7.03 -0.43 13.13
CA SER A 19 -5.97 0.42 12.59
C SER A 19 -4.69 0.35 13.43
N TYR A 20 -4.81 0.27 14.76
CA TYR A 20 -3.67 0.04 15.65
C TYR A 20 -2.97 -1.30 15.35
N HIS A 21 -3.73 -2.38 15.17
CA HIS A 21 -3.17 -3.69 14.85
C HIS A 21 -2.71 -3.83 13.41
N ALA A 22 -3.30 -3.08 12.48
CA ALA A 22 -2.90 -3.01 11.08
C ALA A 22 -1.58 -2.24 10.92
N SER A 23 -1.31 -1.26 11.78
CA SER A 23 -0.12 -0.42 11.70
C SER A 23 1.15 -1.17 12.12
N ALA A 24 2.27 -0.82 11.49
CA ALA A 24 3.60 -1.26 11.90
C ALA A 24 4.05 -0.58 13.20
N SER A 25 4.94 -1.22 13.94
CA SER A 25 5.50 -0.66 15.16
C SER A 25 6.43 0.51 14.84
N LEU A 26 6.59 1.45 15.78
CA LEU A 26 7.55 2.54 15.63
C LEU A 26 8.99 2.02 15.61
N GLU A 27 9.26 0.94 16.34
CA GLU A 27 10.57 0.29 16.41
C GLU A 27 10.99 -0.26 15.05
N ASP A 28 10.08 -0.95 14.35
CA ASP A 28 10.37 -1.48 13.02
C ASP A 28 10.59 -0.36 11.99
N ALA A 29 9.81 0.72 12.10
CA ALA A 29 10.01 1.91 11.28
C ALA A 29 11.38 2.56 11.53
N GLN A 30 11.84 2.62 12.78
CA GLN A 30 13.18 3.13 13.12
C GLN A 30 14.29 2.22 12.58
N LYS A 31 14.12 0.90 12.63
CA LYS A 31 15.06 -0.07 12.05
C LYS A 31 15.19 0.14 10.54
N LEU A 32 14.06 0.17 9.82
CA LEU A 32 14.04 0.40 8.37
C LEU A 32 14.65 1.76 8.01
N ARG A 33 14.30 2.82 8.75
CA ARG A 33 14.85 4.16 8.59
C ARG A 33 16.37 4.21 8.71
N ALA A 34 16.96 3.39 9.58
CA ALA A 34 18.40 3.37 9.82
C ALA A 34 19.18 2.66 8.70
N LEU A 35 18.51 1.89 7.83
CA LEU A 35 19.15 1.23 6.71
C LEU A 35 19.48 2.24 5.61
N GLN A 36 20.62 2.01 4.95
CA GLN A 36 20.97 2.76 3.76
C GLN A 36 20.09 2.32 2.59
N VAL A 37 19.49 3.28 1.87
CA VAL A 37 18.66 3.02 0.69
C VAL A 37 19.55 2.94 -0.57
N PRO A 38 19.76 1.76 -1.18
CA PRO A 38 20.52 1.63 -2.43
C PRO A 38 19.89 2.42 -3.59
N SER A 39 20.67 2.67 -4.63
CA SER A 39 20.18 3.40 -5.82
C SER A 39 19.20 2.57 -6.64
N ALA A 40 18.33 3.22 -7.44
CA ALA A 40 17.43 2.51 -8.35
C ALA A 40 18.20 1.65 -9.37
N VAL A 41 19.40 2.06 -9.77
CA VAL A 41 20.29 1.27 -10.65
C VAL A 41 20.76 -0.02 -9.96
N THR A 42 21.08 0.05 -8.67
CA THR A 42 21.50 -1.12 -7.89
C THR A 42 20.40 -2.18 -7.83
N TYR A 43 19.15 -1.77 -7.72
CA TYR A 43 17.99 -2.65 -7.71
C TYR A 43 17.40 -2.93 -9.10
N ASN A 44 17.99 -2.38 -10.17
CA ASN A 44 17.45 -2.47 -11.53
C ASN A 44 15.99 -1.98 -11.69
N LEU A 45 15.57 -0.96 -10.93
CA LEU A 45 14.17 -0.54 -10.84
C LEU A 45 13.61 0.13 -12.10
N TYR A 46 14.46 0.57 -13.03
CA TYR A 46 14.00 1.20 -14.29
C TYR A 46 13.70 0.18 -15.39
N ASP A 47 14.05 -1.09 -15.17
CA ASP A 47 13.96 -2.13 -16.19
C ASP A 47 12.57 -2.79 -16.17
N PHE A 48 11.96 -2.92 -17.35
CA PHE A 48 10.69 -3.63 -17.53
C PHE A 48 10.83 -5.14 -17.32
N SER A 49 12.05 -5.67 -17.36
CA SER A 49 12.38 -7.06 -17.08
C SER A 49 12.81 -7.32 -15.63
N PHE A 50 12.62 -6.34 -14.75
CA PHE A 50 12.86 -6.46 -13.31
C PHE A 50 12.19 -7.70 -12.70
N ASP A 51 12.90 -8.36 -11.78
CA ASP A 51 12.37 -9.42 -10.93
C ASP A 51 12.83 -9.22 -9.47
N ASP A 52 11.98 -9.62 -8.52
CA ASP A 52 12.23 -9.49 -7.08
C ASP A 52 12.63 -10.81 -6.41
N ILE A 53 12.92 -11.86 -7.19
CA ILE A 53 13.05 -13.27 -6.72
C ILE A 53 14.11 -13.40 -5.61
N TYR A 54 15.20 -12.64 -5.72
CA TYR A 54 16.32 -12.68 -4.78
C TYR A 54 16.31 -11.54 -3.76
N MET A 55 15.31 -10.66 -3.80
CA MET A 55 15.20 -9.54 -2.88
C MET A 55 14.63 -10.00 -1.54
N SER A 56 15.27 -9.58 -0.45
CA SER A 56 14.69 -9.72 0.88
C SER A 56 13.46 -8.82 1.05
N ASP A 57 12.69 -9.05 2.10
CA ASP A 57 11.56 -8.17 2.43
C ASP A 57 12.04 -6.73 2.71
N ASP A 58 13.19 -6.56 3.37
CA ASP A 58 13.80 -5.25 3.60
C ASP A 58 14.23 -4.61 2.26
N ASP A 59 14.79 -5.38 1.32
CA ASP A 59 15.14 -4.86 0.00
C ASP A 59 13.92 -4.34 -0.76
N THR A 60 12.79 -5.06 -0.72
CA THR A 60 11.56 -4.59 -1.39
C THR A 60 11.01 -3.30 -0.76
N LEU A 61 11.16 -3.14 0.56
CA LEU A 61 10.78 -1.90 1.26
C LEU A 61 11.73 -0.75 0.93
N LEU A 62 13.04 -0.99 0.93
CA LEU A 62 14.06 0.01 0.57
C LEU A 62 13.94 0.42 -0.90
N ALA A 63 13.68 -0.52 -1.81
CA ALA A 63 13.38 -0.24 -3.20
C ALA A 63 12.11 0.60 -3.35
N SER A 64 11.08 0.34 -2.53
CA SER A 64 9.88 1.18 -2.49
C SER A 64 10.22 2.60 -2.05
N ILE A 65 10.98 2.78 -0.97
CA ILE A 65 11.47 4.10 -0.53
C ILE A 65 12.24 4.79 -1.65
N ARG A 66 13.14 4.06 -2.34
CA ARG A 66 13.90 4.57 -3.49
C ARG A 66 12.98 5.10 -4.59
N MET A 67 11.87 4.44 -4.91
CA MET A 67 10.91 4.94 -5.90
C MET A 67 10.34 6.31 -5.51
N PHE A 68 9.94 6.50 -4.25
CA PHE A 68 9.45 7.80 -3.77
C PHE A 68 10.53 8.88 -3.82
N MET A 69 11.78 8.54 -3.48
CA MET A 69 12.90 9.48 -3.52
C MET A 69 13.26 9.89 -4.96
N ASP A 70 13.35 8.94 -5.89
CA ASP A 70 13.78 9.20 -7.26
C ASP A 70 12.68 9.88 -8.10
N MET A 71 11.41 9.76 -7.69
CA MET A 71 10.29 10.52 -8.24
C MET A 71 10.11 11.91 -7.58
N ASP A 72 11.00 12.29 -6.66
CA ASP A 72 10.95 13.55 -5.91
C ASP A 72 9.61 13.77 -5.19
N LEU A 73 9.04 12.72 -4.59
CA LEU A 73 7.72 12.78 -3.93
C LEU A 73 7.80 13.08 -2.43
N VAL A 74 8.99 13.05 -1.84
CA VAL A 74 9.15 13.17 -0.37
C VAL A 74 9.18 14.64 0.06
N GLU A 75 10.08 15.43 -0.52
CA GLU A 75 10.28 16.84 -0.16
C GLU A 75 9.07 17.72 -0.55
N PRO A 76 8.54 17.70 -1.80
CA PRO A 76 7.44 18.58 -2.19
C PRO A 76 6.16 18.38 -1.37
N PHE A 77 5.89 17.14 -0.96
CA PHE A 77 4.74 16.78 -0.13
C PHE A 77 5.03 16.80 1.37
N HIS A 78 6.25 17.17 1.78
CA HIS A 78 6.67 17.22 3.19
C HIS A 78 6.45 15.89 3.93
N ILE A 79 6.67 14.77 3.24
CA ILE A 79 6.47 13.44 3.81
C ILE A 79 7.62 13.17 4.79
N ASP A 80 7.31 13.03 6.08
CA ASP A 80 8.30 12.62 7.06
C ASP A 80 8.84 11.22 6.71
N TYR A 81 10.16 11.07 6.69
CA TYR A 81 10.81 9.84 6.26
C TYR A 81 10.47 8.64 7.16
N GLN A 82 10.30 8.88 8.47
CA GLN A 82 9.90 7.83 9.41
C GLN A 82 8.43 7.43 9.22
N VAL A 83 7.57 8.39 8.90
CA VAL A 83 6.17 8.14 8.51
C VAL A 83 6.13 7.30 7.23
N LEU A 84 6.90 7.63 6.20
CA LEU A 84 6.99 6.82 4.97
C LEU A 84 7.43 5.37 5.25
N CYS A 85 8.49 5.19 6.05
CA CYS A 85 8.98 3.86 6.44
C CYS A 85 7.88 3.06 7.14
N ARG A 86 7.17 3.70 8.08
CA ARG A 86 6.10 3.06 8.86
C ARG A 86 4.89 2.74 8.01
N TRP A 87 4.51 3.63 7.09
CA TRP A 87 3.42 3.43 6.15
C TRP A 87 3.69 2.23 5.24
N LEU A 88 4.88 2.15 4.63
CA LEU A 88 5.28 1.00 3.78
C LEU A 88 5.26 -0.33 4.56
N LEU A 89 5.78 -0.35 5.79
CA LEU A 89 5.71 -1.53 6.66
C LEU A 89 4.26 -1.92 6.98
N SER A 90 3.38 -0.93 7.19
CA SER A 90 1.97 -1.14 7.48
C SER A 90 1.25 -1.70 6.24
N VAL A 91 1.47 -1.13 5.06
CA VAL A 91 0.96 -1.65 3.78
C VAL A 91 1.38 -3.12 3.60
N LYS A 92 2.68 -3.41 3.69
CA LYS A 92 3.20 -4.78 3.59
C LYS A 92 2.54 -5.74 4.59
N LYS A 93 2.41 -5.32 5.85
CA LYS A 93 1.80 -6.12 6.93
C LYS A 93 0.34 -6.48 6.66
N ASN A 94 -0.39 -5.65 5.91
CA ASN A 94 -1.80 -5.88 5.56
C ASN A 94 -2.00 -6.67 4.26
N TYR A 95 -0.92 -7.10 3.60
CA TYR A 95 -1.00 -8.17 2.60
C TYR A 95 -1.00 -9.54 3.26
N ARG A 96 -1.89 -10.42 2.83
CA ARG A 96 -1.98 -11.80 3.33
C ARG A 96 -0.90 -12.68 2.71
N SER A 97 -0.50 -13.71 3.44
CA SER A 97 0.32 -14.80 2.90
C SER A 97 -0.54 -15.74 2.03
N VAL A 98 -0.82 -15.29 0.81
CA VAL A 98 -1.49 -16.06 -0.25
C VAL A 98 -0.52 -16.28 -1.41
N THR A 99 -0.81 -17.26 -2.27
CA THR A 99 0.12 -17.71 -3.33
C THR A 99 0.54 -16.60 -4.30
N TYR A 100 -0.34 -15.64 -4.62
CA TYR A 100 -0.07 -14.63 -5.65
C TYR A 100 -0.35 -13.19 -5.20
N HIS A 101 -1.60 -12.84 -4.87
CA HIS A 101 -2.02 -11.48 -4.46
C HIS A 101 -1.50 -11.11 -3.06
N ASN A 102 -0.19 -11.02 -2.92
CA ASN A 102 0.55 -10.72 -1.69
C ASN A 102 1.44 -9.48 -1.92
N TRP A 103 2.24 -9.11 -0.92
CA TRP A 103 3.12 -7.94 -0.96
C TRP A 103 4.04 -7.91 -2.20
N ARG A 104 4.58 -9.05 -2.63
CA ARG A 104 5.49 -9.10 -3.78
C ARG A 104 4.80 -8.71 -5.08
N HIS A 105 3.55 -9.13 -5.26
CA HIS A 105 2.74 -8.71 -6.41
C HIS A 105 2.53 -7.18 -6.42
N ALA A 106 2.09 -6.60 -5.30
CA ALA A 106 1.87 -5.16 -5.21
C ALA A 106 3.15 -4.34 -5.41
N PHE A 107 4.27 -4.80 -4.85
CA PHE A 107 5.58 -4.20 -5.07
C PHE A 107 5.99 -4.21 -6.55
N ASN A 108 5.85 -5.35 -7.25
CA ASN A 108 6.14 -5.45 -8.68
C ASN A 108 5.23 -4.54 -9.53
N VAL A 109 3.94 -4.41 -9.18
CA VAL A 109 3.03 -3.48 -9.86
C VAL A 109 3.49 -2.02 -9.67
N ALA A 110 3.92 -1.66 -8.45
CA ALA A 110 4.46 -0.33 -8.17
C ALA A 110 5.79 -0.07 -8.91
N GLN A 111 6.69 -1.04 -8.96
CA GLN A 111 7.94 -0.96 -9.71
C GLN A 111 7.70 -0.81 -11.22
N MET A 112 6.74 -1.55 -11.78
CA MET A 112 6.34 -1.40 -13.17
C MET A 112 5.80 0.01 -13.44
N MET A 113 4.95 0.54 -12.55
CA MET A 113 4.43 1.90 -12.67
C MET A 113 5.56 2.94 -12.59
N PHE A 114 6.51 2.78 -11.66
CA PHE A 114 7.71 3.62 -11.57
C PHE A 114 8.52 3.58 -12.88
N SER A 115 8.77 2.39 -13.45
CA SER A 115 9.45 2.23 -14.74
C SER A 115 8.72 2.93 -15.87
N ILE A 116 7.39 2.78 -15.94
CA ILE A 116 6.56 3.45 -16.95
C ILE A 116 6.68 4.97 -16.80
N ILE A 117 6.42 5.51 -15.61
CA ILE A 117 6.47 6.95 -15.36
C ILE A 117 7.84 7.51 -15.73
N THR A 118 8.92 6.78 -15.40
CA THR A 118 10.30 7.23 -15.64
C THR A 118 10.75 7.13 -17.09
N ALA A 119 10.49 6.01 -17.76
CA ALA A 119 10.83 5.84 -19.16
C ALA A 119 10.07 6.81 -20.08
N THR A 120 8.83 7.13 -19.72
CA THR A 120 7.94 7.97 -20.55
C THR A 120 7.93 9.44 -20.15
N ARG A 121 8.50 9.79 -18.99
CA ARG A 121 8.42 11.13 -18.39
C ARG A 121 6.99 11.61 -18.13
N TRP A 122 6.09 10.70 -17.80
CA TRP A 122 4.66 11.01 -17.60
C TRP A 122 4.38 11.99 -16.46
N TRP A 123 5.32 12.20 -15.54
CA TRP A 123 5.24 13.28 -14.55
C TRP A 123 5.03 14.65 -15.19
N GLN A 124 5.50 14.88 -16.43
CA GLN A 124 5.30 16.14 -17.16
C GLN A 124 3.85 16.35 -17.63
N VAL A 125 3.07 15.27 -17.70
CA VAL A 125 1.67 15.30 -18.14
C VAL A 125 0.72 15.26 -16.95
N PHE A 126 1.00 14.38 -15.98
CA PHE A 126 0.14 14.18 -14.82
C PHE A 126 0.40 15.19 -13.71
N GLY A 127 1.67 15.52 -13.43
CA GLY A 127 2.06 16.27 -12.23
C GLY A 127 2.38 15.35 -11.04
N ASP A 128 3.02 15.93 -10.02
CA ASP A 128 3.60 15.17 -8.91
C ASP A 128 2.52 14.53 -8.01
N LEU A 129 1.35 15.17 -7.86
CA LEU A 129 0.25 14.69 -7.02
C LEU A 129 -0.37 13.42 -7.60
N GLU A 130 -0.64 13.43 -8.91
CA GLU A 130 -1.15 12.28 -9.65
C GLU A 130 -0.13 11.14 -9.65
N CYS A 131 1.16 11.45 -9.80
CA CYS A 131 2.23 10.45 -9.69
C CYS A 131 2.32 9.82 -8.29
N LEU A 132 2.20 10.62 -7.23
CA LEU A 132 2.11 10.14 -5.85
C LEU A 132 0.90 9.22 -5.66
N ALA A 133 -0.27 9.66 -6.09
CA ALA A 133 -1.51 8.90 -6.00
C ALA A 133 -1.42 7.55 -6.75
N LEU A 134 -0.79 7.52 -7.92
CA LEU A 134 -0.59 6.31 -8.71
C LEU A 134 0.29 5.27 -8.00
N ILE A 135 1.43 5.69 -7.43
CA ILE A 135 2.32 4.77 -6.71
C ILE A 135 1.66 4.25 -5.43
N ILE A 136 0.99 5.12 -4.68
CA ILE A 136 0.21 4.72 -3.50
C ILE A 136 -0.87 3.70 -3.89
N ALA A 137 -1.62 3.97 -4.98
CA ALA A 137 -2.66 3.07 -5.47
C ALA A 137 -2.08 1.71 -5.87
N CYS A 138 -0.94 1.67 -6.59
CA CYS A 138 -0.27 0.42 -6.97
C CYS A 138 0.10 -0.43 -5.74
N LEU A 139 0.70 0.20 -4.73
CA LEU A 139 1.09 -0.48 -3.49
C LEU A 139 -0.11 -0.98 -2.68
N CYS A 140 -1.28 -0.35 -2.81
CA CYS A 140 -2.46 -0.66 -2.00
C CYS A 140 -3.55 -1.47 -2.71
N HIS A 141 -3.46 -1.69 -4.03
CA HIS A 141 -4.62 -2.13 -4.83
C HIS A 141 -5.21 -3.50 -4.46
N ASP A 142 -4.44 -4.37 -3.80
CA ASP A 142 -4.82 -5.74 -3.44
C ASP A 142 -4.73 -6.01 -1.92
N LEU A 143 -4.78 -4.96 -1.09
CA LEU A 143 -4.68 -5.08 0.37
C LEU A 143 -5.73 -6.05 0.96
N ASP A 144 -5.35 -6.90 1.90
CA ASP A 144 -6.22 -7.93 2.50
C ASP A 144 -6.84 -8.94 1.48
N HIS A 145 -6.30 -9.08 0.27
CA HIS A 145 -6.82 -10.03 -0.71
C HIS A 145 -6.76 -11.48 -0.19
N ARG A 146 -7.88 -12.21 -0.29
CA ARG A 146 -8.10 -13.51 0.38
C ARG A 146 -7.84 -14.74 -0.51
N GLY A 147 -7.30 -14.54 -1.70
CA GLY A 147 -7.01 -15.61 -2.68
C GLY A 147 -8.26 -16.16 -3.38
N THR A 148 -9.38 -15.43 -3.33
CA THR A 148 -10.64 -15.80 -4.00
C THR A 148 -11.16 -14.60 -4.78
N ASN A 149 -11.93 -14.83 -5.84
CA ASN A 149 -12.44 -13.76 -6.70
C ASN A 149 -13.85 -13.27 -6.29
N ASN A 150 -14.29 -12.15 -6.87
CA ASN A 150 -15.61 -11.56 -6.64
C ASN A 150 -16.77 -12.57 -6.86
N SER A 151 -16.67 -13.44 -7.88
CA SER A 151 -17.69 -14.46 -8.13
C SER A 151 -17.83 -15.46 -6.98
N PHE A 152 -16.72 -15.82 -6.33
CA PHE A 152 -16.75 -16.67 -5.14
C PHE A 152 -17.42 -15.93 -3.97
N GLN A 153 -17.06 -14.67 -3.73
CA GLN A 153 -17.63 -13.85 -2.65
C GLN A 153 -19.16 -13.73 -2.75
N ILE A 154 -19.68 -13.50 -3.96
CA ILE A 154 -21.13 -13.44 -4.22
C ILE A 154 -21.79 -14.80 -3.96
N LYS A 155 -21.20 -15.90 -4.47
CA LYS A 155 -21.76 -17.26 -4.31
C LYS A 155 -21.87 -17.70 -2.87
N VAL A 156 -20.92 -17.32 -2.02
CA VAL A 156 -20.94 -17.66 -0.59
C VAL A 156 -21.71 -16.65 0.26
N SER A 157 -22.33 -15.63 -0.37
CA SER A 157 -23.03 -14.54 0.31
C SER A 157 -22.18 -13.90 1.41
N SER A 158 -20.89 -13.69 1.13
CA SER A 158 -19.95 -13.18 2.12
C SER A 158 -20.40 -11.80 2.64
N PRO A 159 -20.00 -11.40 3.86
CA PRO A 159 -20.29 -10.07 4.36
C PRO A 159 -19.81 -8.95 3.42
N LEU A 160 -18.71 -9.16 2.70
CA LEU A 160 -18.21 -8.21 1.69
C LEU A 160 -19.19 -8.08 0.51
N ALA A 161 -19.70 -9.19 -0.01
CA ALA A 161 -20.67 -9.17 -1.10
C ALA A 161 -22.04 -8.58 -0.70
N GLN A 162 -22.35 -8.57 0.60
CA GLN A 162 -23.52 -7.87 1.13
C GLN A 162 -23.27 -6.37 1.29
N LEU A 163 -22.03 -5.98 1.58
CA LEU A 163 -21.63 -4.58 1.79
C LEU A 163 -21.45 -3.83 0.46
N TYR A 164 -20.85 -4.47 -0.54
CA TYR A 164 -20.58 -3.86 -1.85
C TYR A 164 -21.29 -4.63 -2.96
N SER A 165 -22.06 -3.90 -3.79
CA SER A 165 -22.88 -4.47 -4.87
C SER A 165 -22.12 -4.71 -6.18
N THR A 166 -21.04 -3.96 -6.44
CA THR A 166 -20.16 -4.09 -7.62
C THR A 166 -18.70 -3.93 -7.22
N SER A 167 -17.78 -4.64 -7.88
CA SER A 167 -16.34 -4.58 -7.60
C SER A 167 -16.02 -4.73 -6.11
N THR A 168 -16.56 -5.81 -5.53
CA THR A 168 -16.62 -6.02 -4.08
C THR A 168 -15.26 -6.00 -3.41
N MET A 169 -14.28 -6.72 -3.98
CA MET A 169 -12.93 -6.76 -3.43
C MET A 169 -12.20 -5.44 -3.66
N GLU A 170 -12.40 -4.78 -4.80
CA GLU A 170 -11.73 -3.52 -5.13
C GLU A 170 -12.16 -2.38 -4.19
N HIS A 171 -13.44 -2.30 -3.81
CA HIS A 171 -13.89 -1.36 -2.78
C HIS A 171 -13.29 -1.69 -1.40
N HIS A 172 -13.21 -2.98 -1.06
CA HIS A 172 -12.56 -3.41 0.18
C HIS A 172 -11.08 -3.01 0.23
N HIS A 173 -10.33 -3.19 -0.87
CA HIS A 173 -8.94 -2.78 -0.97
C HIS A 173 -8.76 -1.26 -0.78
N PHE A 174 -9.66 -0.46 -1.36
CA PHE A 174 -9.68 0.98 -1.17
C PHE A 174 -9.96 1.38 0.29
N ASP A 175 -10.91 0.73 0.96
CA ASP A 175 -11.20 0.98 2.37
C ASP A 175 -10.01 0.59 3.28
N GLN A 176 -9.28 -0.48 2.94
CA GLN A 176 -8.02 -0.82 3.63
C GLN A 176 -6.94 0.25 3.43
N CYS A 177 -6.82 0.78 2.21
CA CYS A 177 -5.89 1.87 1.90
C CYS A 177 -6.20 3.12 2.76
N LEU A 178 -7.47 3.55 2.79
CA LEU A 178 -7.90 4.67 3.60
C LEU A 178 -7.71 4.44 5.10
N MET A 179 -7.95 3.22 5.59
CA MET A 179 -7.72 2.87 7.01
C MET A 179 -6.25 3.04 7.39
N ILE A 180 -5.31 2.62 6.54
CA ILE A 180 -3.87 2.74 6.80
C ILE A 180 -3.43 4.21 6.75
N LEU A 181 -3.87 4.94 5.72
CA LEU A 181 -3.53 6.37 5.53
C LEU A 181 -4.04 7.23 6.69
N ASN A 182 -5.31 7.06 7.11
CA ASN A 182 -5.90 7.83 8.21
C ASN A 182 -5.53 7.31 9.61
N SER A 183 -4.64 6.32 9.71
CA SER A 183 -4.17 5.91 11.03
C SER A 183 -3.35 7.06 11.61
N GLN A 184 -3.64 7.52 12.83
CA GLN A 184 -2.86 8.54 13.57
C GLN A 184 -1.36 8.19 13.75
N VAL A 185 -1.02 7.00 13.29
CA VAL A 185 0.23 6.30 13.38
C VAL A 185 1.07 6.53 12.11
N CYS A 186 0.42 6.85 10.99
CA CYS A 186 0.96 7.11 9.65
C CYS A 186 0.59 8.50 9.09
N ASP A 187 -0.04 9.37 9.89
CA ASP A 187 -0.27 10.80 9.61
C ASP A 187 0.91 11.68 10.06
#